data_AF-A0A7G1I8X7-F1
#
_entry.id   AF-A0A7G1I8X7-F1
#
_cell.length_a   1.000
_cell.length_b   1.000
_cell.length_c   1.000
_cell.angle_alpha   90.00
_cell.angle_beta   90.00
_cell.angle_gamma   90.00
#
_symmetry.space_group_name_H-M   'P 1'
#
loop_
_entity.id
_entity.type
_entity.pdbx_description
1 polymer ?
#
loop_
_entity_poly.entity_id
_entity_poly.type
_entity_poly.pdbx_seq_one_letter_code
_entity_poly.pdbx_strand_id
1 'polypeptide(L)'
;MSDPPTLHVTFVCTGNICRSPMAEKMFAHQLRERGLGDAVRVSSAGTGDWHIGNGVDERARRVLRAHGYPTEHRAAQVDAGHLAADLVIALGRNHARLLRQLGVEDARLRMLRSFDPGRVPTPSTSTIPITAGTTNSSKSSPSSRPRCPACMTGWTSGWRRTDPLMPRRIPSLAFLLRPGWIALALVVIAFTYLCFTVLAPWQLGKNTKTSRENRQIDYSLHTPRCHCKPFCRNRIHRPRVRSGAG
;
A
#
# COMPACT_ATOMS: atom_id res chain seq x y z
N MET A 1 36.48 9.23 13.01
CA MET A 1 35.56 8.25 12.38
C MET A 1 34.35 8.15 13.29
N SER A 2 33.16 8.56 12.83
CA SER A 2 31.92 8.29 13.56
C SER A 2 31.66 6.78 13.50
N ASP A 3 31.39 6.15 14.64
CA ASP A 3 30.94 4.76 14.68
C ASP A 3 29.75 4.59 13.73
N PRO A 4 29.65 3.44 13.02
CA PRO A 4 28.48 3.18 12.20
C PRO A 4 27.24 3.24 13.09
N PRO A 5 26.13 3.85 12.60
CA PRO A 5 24.90 3.90 13.37
C PRO A 5 24.51 2.49 13.81
N THR A 6 24.36 2.31 15.12
CA THR A 6 24.22 1.00 15.77
C THR A 6 22.91 0.28 15.44
N LEU A 7 21.89 1.01 14.96
CA LEU A 7 20.60 0.46 14.60
C LEU A 7 20.14 0.95 13.23
N HIS A 8 19.68 0.04 12.38
CA HIS A 8 19.10 0.36 11.07
C HIS A 8 17.61 0.00 11.01
N VAL A 9 16.79 1.03 10.76
CA VAL A 9 15.35 0.90 10.56
C VAL A 9 14.99 1.25 9.11
N THR A 10 14.25 0.37 8.43
CA THR A 10 13.78 0.60 7.06
C THR A 10 12.26 0.59 6.96
N PHE A 11 11.69 1.51 6.18
CA PHE A 11 10.26 1.56 5.90
C PHE A 11 9.96 1.09 4.47
N VAL A 12 9.03 0.15 4.31
CA VAL A 12 8.72 -0.45 3.00
C VAL A 12 7.26 -0.25 2.59
N CYS A 13 7.07 0.26 1.38
CA CYS A 13 5.77 0.29 0.71
C CYS A 13 5.89 -0.13 -0.76
N THR A 14 4.85 0.07 -1.57
CA THR A 14 4.84 -0.35 -2.98
C THR A 14 5.81 0.44 -3.85
N GLY A 15 5.68 1.76 -3.89
CA GLY A 15 6.38 2.62 -4.86
C GLY A 15 7.36 3.61 -4.25
N ASN A 16 7.57 3.59 -2.93
CA ASN A 16 8.52 4.46 -2.22
C ASN A 16 8.39 5.99 -2.43
N ILE A 17 7.23 6.49 -2.85
CA ILE A 17 7.01 7.94 -3.08
C ILE A 17 5.98 8.59 -2.13
N CYS A 18 5.13 7.81 -1.46
CA CYS A 18 4.09 8.37 -0.57
C CYS A 18 4.30 7.96 0.88
N ARG A 19 3.84 6.76 1.27
CA ARG A 19 3.72 6.36 2.68
C ARG A 19 5.07 6.10 3.35
N SER A 20 6.00 5.40 2.69
CA SER A 20 7.31 5.06 3.26
C SER A 20 8.23 6.27 3.40
N PRO A 21 8.37 7.19 2.41
CA PRO A 21 9.18 8.38 2.63
C PRO A 21 8.57 9.30 3.69
N MET A 22 7.24 9.40 3.81
CA MET A 22 6.63 10.15 4.91
C MET A 22 7.06 9.59 6.27
N ALA A 23 6.94 8.27 6.46
CA ALA A 23 7.34 7.61 7.70
C ALA A 23 8.83 7.80 7.99
N GLU A 24 9.69 7.65 6.98
CA GLU A 24 11.14 7.87 7.09
C GLU A 24 11.46 9.29 7.58
N LYS A 25 10.90 10.33 6.93
CA LYS A 25 11.21 11.72 7.28
C LYS A 25 10.67 12.12 8.64
N MET A 26 9.45 11.69 8.98
CA MET A 26 8.87 11.93 10.29
C MET A 26 9.68 11.24 11.40
N PHE A 27 10.06 9.97 11.19
CA PHE A 27 10.81 9.20 12.19
C PHE A 27 12.24 9.74 12.36
N ALA A 28 12.95 10.01 11.26
CA ALA A 28 14.29 10.58 11.31
C ALA A 28 14.30 11.99 11.92
N HIS A 29 13.27 12.80 11.68
CA HIS A 29 13.11 14.11 12.32
C HIS A 29 12.95 13.96 13.84
N GLN A 30 12.04 13.09 14.29
CA GLN A 30 11.82 12.82 15.71
C GLN A 30 13.06 12.26 16.42
N LEU A 31 13.86 11.43 15.75
CA LEU A 31 15.13 10.95 16.30
C LEU A 31 16.13 12.09 16.51
N ARG A 32 16.25 13.01 15.54
CA ARG A 32 17.12 14.18 15.67
C ARG A 32 16.68 15.12 16.79
N GLU A 33 15.39 15.39 16.91
CA GLU A 33 14.85 16.22 18.00
C GLU A 33 15.15 15.64 19.40
N ARG A 34 15.33 14.32 19.49
CA ARG A 34 15.64 13.61 20.74
C ARG A 34 17.15 13.31 20.92
N GLY A 35 18.01 13.78 20.02
CA GLY A 35 19.45 13.53 20.07
C GLY A 35 19.86 12.10 19.73
N LEU A 36 19.00 11.32 19.06
CA LEU A 36 19.25 9.93 18.66
C LEU A 36 19.57 9.76 17.17
N GLY A 37 19.81 10.88 16.46
CA GLY A 37 20.03 10.88 15.01
C GLY A 37 21.25 10.07 14.56
N ASP A 38 22.31 10.04 15.36
CA ASP A 38 23.55 9.33 15.04
C ASP A 38 23.51 7.85 15.46
N ALA A 39 22.62 7.49 16.39
CA ALA A 39 22.47 6.12 16.88
C ALA A 39 21.62 5.24 15.94
N VAL A 40 20.71 5.86 15.18
CA VAL A 40 19.72 5.15 14.35
C VAL A 40 19.75 5.64 12.91
N ARG A 41 20.18 4.75 12.01
CA ARG A 41 20.03 4.95 10.57
C ARG A 41 18.60 4.66 10.16
N VAL A 42 18.01 5.59 9.42
CA VAL A 42 16.67 5.42 8.86
C VAL A 42 16.76 5.40 7.34
N SER A 43 16.12 4.42 6.70
CA SER A 43 15.95 4.38 5.25
C SER A 43 14.53 3.98 4.85
N SER A 44 14.23 4.09 3.56
CA SER A 44 12.98 3.54 3.03
C SER A 44 13.16 2.99 1.63
N ALA A 45 12.30 2.02 1.30
CA ALA A 45 12.31 1.35 0.01
C ALA A 45 10.91 0.97 -0.51
N GLY A 46 10.87 0.61 -1.78
CA GLY A 46 9.70 0.20 -2.55
C GLY A 46 9.80 -1.25 -2.97
N THR A 47 8.71 -2.01 -2.91
CA THR A 47 8.70 -3.38 -3.44
C THR A 47 8.75 -3.39 -4.98
N GLY A 48 8.32 -2.31 -5.62
CA GLY A 48 8.44 -2.09 -7.05
C GLY A 48 9.48 -1.05 -7.44
N ASP A 49 9.77 -0.99 -8.74
CA ASP A 49 10.83 -0.20 -9.36
C ASP A 49 10.34 1.03 -10.15
N TRP A 50 9.02 1.20 -10.31
CA TRP A 50 8.40 2.26 -11.14
C TRP A 50 8.82 3.70 -10.85
N HIS A 51 9.35 3.97 -9.65
CA HIS A 51 9.68 5.32 -9.22
C HIS A 51 11.12 5.47 -8.74
N ILE A 52 12.02 4.53 -9.05
CA ILE A 52 13.42 4.64 -8.64
C ILE A 52 14.00 5.99 -9.10
N GLY A 53 14.63 6.71 -8.17
CA GLY A 53 15.22 8.01 -8.40
C GLY A 53 14.29 9.21 -8.23
N ASN A 54 12.97 8.99 -8.19
CA ASN A 54 12.01 10.08 -8.01
C ASN A 54 11.99 10.60 -6.57
N GLY A 55 11.58 11.85 -6.41
CA GLY A 55 11.31 12.44 -5.10
C GLY A 55 10.00 11.94 -4.48
N VAL A 56 9.65 12.52 -3.32
CA VAL A 56 8.35 12.31 -2.69
C VAL A 56 7.23 12.80 -3.61
N ASP A 57 6.13 12.04 -3.73
CA ASP A 57 4.90 12.45 -4.43
C ASP A 57 4.43 13.81 -3.93
N GLU A 58 3.96 14.67 -4.83
CA GLU A 58 3.61 16.06 -4.49
C GLU A 58 2.62 16.17 -3.33
N ARG A 59 1.66 15.24 -3.22
CA ARG A 59 0.67 15.26 -2.14
C ARG A 59 1.31 14.98 -0.80
N ALA A 60 2.20 13.99 -0.74
CA ALA A 60 2.96 13.67 0.46
C ALA A 60 3.97 14.78 0.79
N ARG A 61 4.63 15.34 -0.22
CA ARG A 61 5.54 16.49 -0.10
C ARG A 61 4.84 17.69 0.54
N ARG A 62 3.61 18.00 0.10
CA ARG A 62 2.79 19.10 0.65
C ARG A 62 2.44 18.88 2.12
N VAL A 63 2.06 17.66 2.50
CA VAL A 63 1.75 17.33 3.90
C VAL A 63 3.00 17.46 4.78
N LEU A 64 4.14 16.91 4.35
CA LEU A 64 5.40 17.03 5.09
C LEU A 64 5.80 18.49 5.32
N ARG A 65 5.76 19.33 4.28
CA ARG A 65 6.04 20.76 4.39
C ARG A 65 5.08 21.48 5.34
N ALA A 66 3.78 21.18 5.26
CA ALA A 66 2.77 21.80 6.11
C ALA A 66 3.01 21.54 7.61
N HIS A 67 3.69 20.44 7.94
CA HIS A 67 4.05 20.08 9.31
C HIS A 67 5.53 20.32 9.65
N GLY A 68 6.28 21.03 8.81
CA GLY A 68 7.69 21.38 9.08
C GLY A 68 8.68 20.22 8.92
N TYR A 69 8.29 19.13 8.26
CA TYR A 69 9.19 17.99 8.01
C TYR A 69 10.02 18.16 6.74
N PRO A 70 11.25 17.60 6.70
CA PRO A 70 12.06 17.52 5.49
C PRO A 70 11.38 16.75 4.36
N THR A 71 11.74 17.04 3.12
CA THR A 71 11.10 16.44 1.94
C THR A 71 12.07 15.83 0.93
N GLU A 72 13.38 15.93 1.19
CA GLU A 72 14.43 15.41 0.33
C GLU A 72 14.42 13.89 0.38
N HIS A 73 13.99 13.25 -0.70
CA HIS A 73 13.93 11.80 -0.79
C HIS A 73 14.36 11.37 -2.17
N ARG A 74 14.93 10.17 -2.26
CA ARG A 74 15.18 9.50 -3.53
C ARG A 74 14.62 8.10 -3.45
N ALA A 75 13.62 7.82 -4.26
CA ALA A 75 12.96 6.55 -4.22
C ALA A 75 13.91 5.41 -4.63
N ALA A 76 13.88 4.33 -3.86
CA ALA A 76 14.72 3.16 -4.05
C ALA A 76 13.85 1.89 -3.99
N GLN A 77 14.29 0.86 -4.71
CA GLN A 77 13.72 -0.48 -4.59
C GLN A 77 14.33 -1.19 -3.37
N VAL A 78 13.58 -2.12 -2.78
CA VAL A 78 14.08 -3.01 -1.73
C VAL A 78 15.27 -3.79 -2.29
N ASP A 79 16.42 -3.67 -1.63
CA ASP A 79 17.65 -4.38 -1.91
C ASP A 79 18.13 -5.17 -0.68
N ALA A 80 19.27 -5.86 -0.80
CA ALA A 80 19.86 -6.63 0.29
C ALA A 80 20.18 -5.78 1.54
N GLY A 81 20.56 -4.51 1.37
CA GLY A 81 20.83 -3.60 2.49
C GLY A 81 19.55 -3.22 3.25
N HIS A 82 18.43 -3.08 2.55
CA HIS A 82 17.13 -2.88 3.20
C HIS A 82 16.66 -4.15 3.91
N LEU A 83 16.87 -5.33 3.32
CA LEU A 83 16.49 -6.61 3.93
C LEU A 83 17.36 -6.98 5.14
N ALA A 84 18.60 -6.51 5.17
CA ALA A 84 19.54 -6.72 6.27
C ALA A 84 19.30 -5.80 7.48
N ALA A 85 18.37 -4.84 7.40
CA ALA A 85 18.06 -3.92 8.48
C ALA A 85 17.65 -4.66 9.78
N ASP A 86 17.96 -4.06 10.93
CA ASP A 86 17.59 -4.60 12.24
C ASP A 86 16.08 -4.59 12.45
N LEU A 87 15.39 -3.59 11.89
CA LEU A 87 13.94 -3.48 11.92
C LEU A 87 13.39 -3.08 10.54
N VAL A 88 12.59 -3.99 9.98
CA VAL A 88 11.89 -3.77 8.71
C VAL A 88 10.42 -3.45 9.00
N ILE A 89 9.99 -2.25 8.65
CA ILE A 89 8.64 -1.75 8.91
C ILE A 89 7.81 -1.78 7.62
N ALA A 90 6.85 -2.69 7.56
CA ALA A 90 5.90 -2.82 6.48
C ALA A 90 4.71 -1.87 6.65
N LEU A 91 4.35 -1.15 5.59
CA LEU A 91 3.23 -0.19 5.63
C LEU A 91 1.86 -0.82 5.31
N GLY A 92 1.82 -2.13 5.12
CA GLY A 92 0.61 -2.87 4.84
C GLY A 92 0.84 -4.38 4.85
N ARG A 93 -0.25 -5.15 4.98
CA ARG A 93 -0.21 -6.61 5.04
C ARG A 93 0.45 -7.25 3.81
N ASN A 94 0.21 -6.68 2.62
CA ASN A 94 0.81 -7.17 1.38
C ASN A 94 2.34 -6.99 1.38
N HIS A 95 2.83 -5.87 1.90
CA HIS A 95 4.28 -5.63 2.01
C HIS A 95 4.91 -6.58 3.02
N ALA A 96 4.26 -6.80 4.17
CA ALA A 96 4.74 -7.76 5.16
C ALA A 96 4.83 -9.18 4.57
N ARG A 97 3.79 -9.62 3.84
CA ARG A 97 3.81 -10.92 3.15
C ARG A 97 4.96 -11.03 2.15
N LEU A 98 5.17 -10.00 1.33
CA LEU A 98 6.22 -10.00 0.32
C LEU A 98 7.62 -10.00 0.96
N LEU A 99 7.83 -9.21 2.01
CA LEU A 99 9.10 -9.16 2.73
C LEU A 99 9.45 -10.49 3.41
N ARG A 100 8.46 -11.23 3.94
CA ARG A 100 8.68 -12.60 4.42
C ARG A 100 9.14 -13.54 3.31
N GLN A 101 8.53 -13.43 2.14
CA GLN A 101 8.92 -14.24 0.97
C GLN A 101 10.33 -13.90 0.48
N LEU A 102 10.77 -12.66 0.69
CA LEU A 102 12.15 -12.21 0.40
C LEU A 102 13.15 -12.59 1.51
N GLY A 103 12.73 -13.30 2.56
CA GLY A 103 13.62 -13.83 3.60
C GLY A 103 13.77 -12.96 4.85
N VAL A 104 12.95 -11.92 5.04
CA VAL A 104 12.96 -11.16 6.30
C VAL A 104 12.32 -12.00 7.41
N GLU A 105 13.06 -12.19 8.49
CA GLU A 105 12.61 -12.92 9.67
C GLU A 105 11.45 -12.21 10.38
N ASP A 106 10.51 -12.98 10.91
CA ASP A 106 9.35 -12.45 11.64
C ASP A 106 9.73 -11.69 12.90
N ALA A 107 10.91 -11.92 13.48
CA ALA A 107 11.40 -11.17 14.65
C ALA A 107 11.65 -9.69 14.32
N ARG A 108 12.18 -9.42 13.12
CA ARG A 108 12.59 -8.09 12.65
C ARG A 108 11.55 -7.41 11.75
N LEU A 109 10.51 -8.13 11.34
CA LEU A 109 9.42 -7.60 10.53
C LEU A 109 8.24 -7.13 11.38
N ARG A 110 7.89 -5.85 11.28
CA ARG A 110 6.71 -5.27 11.96
C ARG A 110 5.86 -4.44 11.01
N MET A 111 4.57 -4.31 11.28
CA MET A 111 3.72 -3.38 10.54
C MET A 111 3.76 -2.01 11.22
N LEU A 112 3.77 -0.90 10.46
CA LEU A 112 3.81 0.43 11.08
C LEU A 112 2.68 0.64 12.11
N ARG A 113 1.47 0.18 11.78
CA ARG A 113 0.30 0.28 12.68
C ARG A 113 0.32 -0.68 13.87
N SER A 114 1.30 -1.59 14.00
CA SER A 114 1.43 -2.39 15.23
C SER A 114 2.05 -1.59 16.38
N PHE A 115 2.65 -0.43 16.09
CA PHE A 115 3.17 0.50 17.11
C PHE A 115 2.12 1.53 17.57
N ASP A 116 0.90 1.48 17.02
CA ASP A 116 -0.21 2.34 17.41
C ASP A 116 -0.78 1.86 18.77
N PRO A 117 -0.63 2.63 19.86
CA PRO A 117 -1.07 2.21 21.20
C PRO A 117 -2.60 2.07 21.31
N GLY A 118 -3.36 2.70 20.41
CA GLY A 118 -4.81 2.59 20.35
C GLY A 118 -5.32 1.34 19.62
N ARG A 119 -4.42 0.52 19.06
CA ARG A 119 -4.79 -0.70 18.33
C ARG A 119 -5.03 -1.85 19.32
N VAL A 120 -6.26 -2.31 19.43
CA VAL A 120 -6.58 -3.59 20.09
C VAL A 120 -5.79 -4.70 19.40
N PRO A 121 -4.96 -5.47 20.12
CA PRO A 121 -4.22 -6.58 19.52
C PRO A 121 -5.22 -7.61 19.00
N THR A 122 -5.30 -7.76 17.68
CA THR A 122 -5.91 -8.95 17.09
C THR A 122 -5.00 -10.13 17.45
N PRO A 123 -5.48 -11.19 18.12
CA PRO A 123 -4.65 -12.33 18.45
C PRO A 123 -4.03 -12.87 17.15
N SER A 124 -2.71 -12.95 17.12
CA SER A 124 -1.97 -13.61 16.06
C SER A 124 -2.33 -15.09 16.12
N THR A 125 -3.23 -15.54 15.25
CA THR A 125 -3.43 -16.96 14.98
C THR A 125 -2.14 -17.52 14.39
N SER A 126 -1.26 -18.01 15.28
CA SER A 126 -0.20 -18.95 14.95
C SER A 126 -0.01 -19.89 16.15
N THR A 127 -1.08 -20.56 16.52
CA THR A 127 -1.04 -21.88 17.14
C THR A 127 -2.33 -22.56 16.71
N ILE A 128 -2.29 -23.23 15.55
CA ILE A 128 -3.29 -24.25 15.25
C ILE A 128 -2.73 -25.54 15.86
N PRO A 129 -3.39 -26.15 16.86
CA PRO A 129 -3.00 -27.47 17.32
C PRO A 129 -3.30 -28.47 16.20
N ILE A 130 -2.27 -29.19 15.76
CA ILE A 130 -2.42 -30.32 14.84
C ILE A 130 -3.15 -31.42 15.60
N THR A 131 -4.42 -31.65 15.27
CA THR A 131 -5.13 -32.86 15.65
C THR A 131 -5.16 -33.78 14.44
N ALA A 132 -4.58 -34.97 14.63
CA ALA A 132 -4.52 -36.04 13.64
C ALA A 132 -5.89 -36.70 13.42
N GLY A 133 -6.16 -37.13 12.19
CA GLY A 133 -7.30 -37.97 11.80
C GLY A 133 -7.74 -37.70 10.36
N THR A 134 -7.19 -38.37 9.33
CA THR A 134 -7.78 -39.52 8.60
C THR A 134 -9.04 -39.09 7.81
N THR A 135 -9.22 -39.16 6.47
CA THR A 135 -8.67 -39.97 5.36
C THR A 135 -9.09 -39.37 4.00
N ASN A 136 -8.24 -39.58 2.98
CA ASN A 136 -8.50 -39.80 1.54
C ASN A 136 -9.57 -38.99 0.78
N SER A 137 -9.15 -38.35 -0.34
CA SER A 137 -9.26 -38.95 -1.68
C SER A 137 -8.70 -38.06 -2.80
N SER A 138 -7.66 -38.61 -3.45
CA SER A 138 -7.36 -38.60 -4.89
C SER A 138 -7.75 -37.40 -5.77
N LYS A 139 -6.73 -36.77 -6.36
CA LYS A 139 -6.54 -36.73 -7.83
C LYS A 139 -5.07 -36.40 -8.16
N SER A 140 -4.34 -37.45 -8.50
CA SER A 140 -3.02 -37.41 -9.11
C SER A 140 -3.17 -37.48 -10.64
N SER A 141 -2.44 -36.63 -11.37
CA SER A 141 -1.58 -37.11 -12.46
C SER A 141 -0.71 -36.01 -13.06
N PRO A 142 0.42 -36.40 -13.70
CA PRO A 142 1.65 -35.62 -13.76
C PRO A 142 1.97 -35.14 -15.18
N SER A 143 2.83 -34.14 -15.33
CA SER A 143 3.77 -34.14 -16.46
C SER A 143 5.00 -33.30 -16.14
N SER A 144 6.11 -33.96 -16.41
CA SER A 144 7.48 -33.54 -16.21
C SER A 144 8.10 -33.01 -17.51
N ARG A 145 9.07 -32.10 -17.35
CA ARG A 145 10.22 -31.77 -18.24
C ARG A 145 9.99 -30.83 -19.44
N PRO A 146 11.05 -30.22 -20.01
CA PRO A 146 12.36 -29.83 -19.45
C PRO A 146 12.86 -28.42 -19.88
N ARG A 147 14.06 -28.06 -19.39
CA ARG A 147 14.95 -26.97 -19.86
C ARG A 147 15.28 -27.09 -21.34
N CYS A 148 15.40 -25.96 -22.04
CA CYS A 148 16.10 -25.85 -23.32
C CYS A 148 17.48 -25.19 -23.14
N PRO A 149 18.58 -25.91 -23.47
CA PRO A 149 19.85 -25.33 -23.86
C PRO A 149 20.08 -25.52 -25.38
N ALA A 150 20.30 -24.43 -26.09
CA ALA A 150 21.01 -24.30 -27.39
C ALA A 150 20.64 -22.91 -27.93
N CYS A 151 21.51 -21.91 -27.86
CA CYS A 151 22.76 -21.76 -28.59
C CYS A 151 22.56 -21.66 -30.12
N MET A 152 23.10 -20.55 -30.63
CA MET A 152 23.82 -20.45 -31.89
C MET A 152 23.02 -20.71 -33.17
N THR A 153 22.61 -19.61 -33.81
CA THR A 153 23.04 -19.32 -35.18
C THR A 153 22.95 -17.81 -35.44
N GLY A 154 24.07 -17.22 -35.89
CA GLY A 154 24.07 -16.08 -36.81
C GLY A 154 23.66 -14.71 -36.29
N TRP A 155 24.47 -14.10 -35.41
CA TRP A 155 24.54 -12.64 -35.30
C TRP A 155 25.73 -12.15 -36.13
N THR A 156 25.48 -11.82 -37.39
CA THR A 156 26.36 -10.95 -38.17
C THR A 156 25.55 -9.98 -39.01
N SER A 157 26.08 -8.75 -39.04
CA SER A 157 25.82 -7.66 -39.97
C SER A 157 24.63 -6.73 -39.72
N GLY A 158 24.95 -5.43 -39.59
CA GLY A 158 24.20 -4.46 -40.37
C GLY A 158 23.47 -3.34 -39.63
N TRP A 159 24.09 -2.68 -38.64
CA TRP A 159 23.73 -1.30 -38.33
C TRP A 159 24.10 -0.38 -39.50
N ARG A 160 23.20 -0.27 -40.49
CA ARG A 160 23.12 0.88 -41.41
C ARG A 160 21.85 0.80 -42.26
N ARG A 161 20.84 1.62 -41.92
CA ARG A 161 19.98 2.28 -42.91
C ARG A 161 19.30 3.49 -42.27
N THR A 162 19.94 4.64 -42.41
CA THR A 162 19.23 5.89 -42.68
C THR A 162 18.40 5.67 -43.94
N ASP A 163 17.10 5.90 -43.89
CA ASP A 163 16.30 6.36 -45.03
C ASP A 163 14.93 6.88 -44.57
N PRO A 164 14.31 7.78 -45.35
CA PRO A 164 13.69 8.99 -44.84
C PRO A 164 12.17 8.88 -44.62
N LEU A 165 11.66 9.89 -43.91
CA LEU A 165 10.26 10.21 -43.70
C LEU A 165 9.34 9.82 -44.86
N MET A 166 8.61 8.72 -44.70
CA MET A 166 7.42 8.39 -45.49
C MET A 166 6.29 9.36 -45.12
N PRO A 167 5.66 10.05 -46.09
CA PRO A 167 4.46 10.83 -45.81
C PRO A 167 3.29 9.89 -45.50
N ARG A 168 2.81 9.93 -44.24
CA ARG A 168 1.55 9.27 -43.87
C ARG A 168 0.42 9.93 -44.66
N ARG A 169 -0.08 9.25 -45.70
CA ARG A 169 -1.37 9.61 -46.31
C ARG A 169 -2.46 9.42 -45.26
N ILE A 170 -3.01 10.52 -44.78
CA ILE A 170 -4.21 10.54 -43.95
C ILE A 170 -5.36 10.03 -44.84
N PRO A 171 -6.13 9.00 -44.44
CA PRO A 171 -7.27 8.56 -45.23
C PRO A 171 -8.28 9.72 -45.34
N SER A 172 -8.78 9.97 -46.55
CA SER A 172 -9.75 11.02 -46.80
C SER A 172 -11.01 10.79 -45.96
N LEU A 173 -11.55 11.88 -45.39
CA LEU A 173 -12.75 11.88 -44.53
C LEU A 173 -13.96 11.16 -45.18
N ALA A 174 -13.96 11.06 -46.52
CA ALA A 174 -14.98 10.37 -47.32
C ALA A 174 -14.97 8.83 -47.18
N PHE A 175 -13.90 8.20 -46.69
CA PHE A 175 -13.87 6.75 -46.46
C PHE A 175 -14.74 6.33 -45.26
N LEU A 176 -14.90 7.22 -44.28
CA LEU A 176 -15.71 7.01 -43.07
C LEU A 176 -17.22 7.15 -43.30
N LEU A 177 -17.64 7.76 -44.41
CA LEU A 177 -19.05 7.99 -44.77
C LEU A 177 -19.62 6.90 -45.70
N ARG A 178 -18.89 5.79 -45.91
CA ARG A 178 -19.46 4.61 -46.60
C ARG A 178 -20.52 3.95 -45.70
N PRO A 179 -21.68 3.55 -46.25
CA PRO A 179 -22.80 3.03 -45.45
C PRO A 179 -22.43 1.81 -44.59
N GLY A 180 -21.45 1.01 -45.02
CA GLY A 180 -20.94 -0.12 -44.24
C GLY A 180 -20.14 0.27 -42.99
N TRP A 181 -19.44 1.41 -43.00
CA TRP A 181 -18.67 1.88 -41.83
C TRP A 181 -19.58 2.50 -40.77
N ILE A 182 -20.69 3.12 -41.18
CA ILE A 182 -21.70 3.66 -40.26
C ILE A 182 -22.36 2.52 -39.48
N ALA A 183 -22.71 1.42 -40.17
CA ALA A 183 -23.25 0.23 -39.51
C ALA A 183 -22.27 -0.37 -38.49
N LEU A 184 -20.98 -0.49 -38.85
CA LEU A 184 -19.94 -0.96 -37.93
C LEU A 184 -19.78 -0.02 -36.73
N ALA A 185 -19.76 1.29 -36.95
CA ALA A 185 -19.65 2.29 -35.88
C ALA A 185 -20.84 2.22 -34.91
N LEU A 186 -22.06 2.07 -35.42
CA LEU A 186 -23.25 1.89 -34.59
C LEU A 186 -23.19 0.61 -33.75
N VAL A 187 -22.71 -0.50 -34.33
CA VAL A 187 -22.52 -1.76 -33.58
C VAL A 187 -21.48 -1.59 -32.47
N VAL A 188 -20.36 -0.92 -32.73
CA VAL A 188 -19.32 -0.66 -31.72
C VAL A 188 -19.84 0.28 -30.62
N ILE A 189 -20.60 1.31 -30.96
CA ILE A 189 -21.21 2.23 -29.99
C ILE A 189 -22.24 1.47 -29.13
N ALA A 190 -23.10 0.65 -29.73
CA ALA A 190 -24.06 -0.16 -28.99
C ALA A 190 -23.36 -1.17 -28.06
N PHE A 191 -22.30 -1.83 -28.54
CA PHE A 191 -21.52 -2.78 -27.75
C PHE A 191 -20.78 -2.11 -26.59
N THR A 192 -20.17 -0.95 -26.82
CA THR A 192 -19.51 -0.16 -25.75
C THR A 192 -20.50 0.35 -24.73
N TYR A 193 -21.68 0.82 -25.16
CA TYR A 193 -22.77 1.21 -24.26
C TYR A 193 -23.28 0.04 -23.43
N LEU A 194 -23.48 -1.14 -24.04
CA LEU A 194 -23.89 -2.37 -23.36
C LEU A 194 -22.83 -2.84 -22.36
N CYS A 195 -21.55 -2.85 -22.76
CA CYS A 195 -20.43 -3.14 -21.85
C CYS A 195 -20.42 -2.17 -20.67
N PHE A 196 -20.60 -0.88 -20.92
CA PHE A 196 -20.60 0.12 -19.85
C PHE A 196 -21.80 -0.05 -18.91
N THR A 197 -23.00 -0.29 -19.44
CA THR A 197 -24.22 -0.50 -18.62
C THR A 197 -24.23 -1.83 -17.86
N VAL A 198 -23.61 -2.89 -18.38
CA VAL A 198 -23.56 -4.22 -17.74
C VAL A 198 -22.36 -4.36 -16.79
N LEU A 199 -21.22 -3.71 -17.06
CA LEU A 199 -20.03 -3.79 -16.20
C LEU A 199 -19.95 -2.68 -15.13
N ALA A 200 -20.54 -1.50 -15.35
CA ALA A 200 -20.54 -0.42 -14.36
C ALA A 200 -21.19 -0.77 -13.00
N PRO A 201 -22.26 -1.59 -12.93
CA PRO A 201 -22.88 -1.94 -11.64
C PRO A 201 -21.94 -2.72 -10.70
N TRP A 202 -20.95 -3.44 -11.26
CA TRP A 202 -20.04 -4.27 -10.46
C TRP A 202 -18.82 -3.51 -9.93
N GLN A 203 -18.43 -2.40 -10.58
CA GLN A 203 -17.32 -1.55 -10.14
C GLN A 203 -17.73 -0.58 -9.02
N LEU A 204 -18.98 -0.10 -9.01
CA LEU A 204 -19.49 0.78 -7.95
C LEU A 204 -19.83 0.04 -6.64
N GLY A 205 -20.17 -1.25 -6.70
CA GLY A 205 -20.50 -2.06 -5.52
C GLY A 205 -19.32 -2.35 -4.58
N LYS A 206 -18.07 -2.25 -5.06
CA LYS A 206 -16.88 -2.51 -4.22
C LYS A 206 -16.50 -1.34 -3.31
N ASN A 207 -17.00 -0.12 -3.59
CA ASN A 207 -16.71 1.10 -2.83
C ASN A 207 -17.83 1.50 -1.85
N THR A 208 -18.98 0.81 -1.89
CA THR A 208 -20.12 1.12 -1.02
C THR A 208 -19.94 0.61 0.41
N LYS A 209 -19.09 -0.41 0.64
CA LYS A 209 -18.70 -0.83 2.00
C LYS A 209 -17.93 0.28 2.72
N THR A 210 -16.99 0.93 2.05
CA THR A 210 -16.18 2.03 2.61
C THR A 210 -16.98 3.33 2.75
N SER A 211 -17.93 3.60 1.84
CA SER A 211 -18.78 4.81 1.93
C SER A 211 -19.83 4.75 3.06
N ARG A 212 -20.31 3.55 3.43
CA ARG A 212 -21.22 3.42 4.59
C ARG A 212 -20.51 3.72 5.92
N GLU A 213 -19.27 3.26 6.07
CA GLU A 213 -18.43 3.56 7.25
C GLU A 213 -18.09 5.06 7.34
N ASN A 214 -17.69 5.69 6.23
CA ASN A 214 -17.35 7.10 6.24
C ASN A 214 -18.56 8.03 6.51
N ARG A 215 -19.77 7.66 6.05
CA ARG A 215 -20.99 8.43 6.37
C ARG A 215 -21.40 8.34 7.83
N GLN A 216 -21.03 7.26 8.54
CA GLN A 216 -21.26 7.16 9.98
C GLN A 216 -20.33 8.07 10.80
N ILE A 217 -19.11 8.32 10.30
CA ILE A 217 -18.18 9.30 10.89
C ILE A 217 -18.69 10.72 10.64
N ASP A 218 -19.12 11.03 9.42
CA ASP A 218 -19.62 12.37 9.10
C ASP A 218 -20.91 12.70 9.88
N TYR A 219 -21.80 11.71 10.06
CA TYR A 219 -23.00 11.85 10.88
C TYR A 219 -22.68 12.09 12.36
N SER A 220 -21.67 11.44 12.94
CA SER A 220 -21.30 11.64 14.35
C SER A 220 -20.65 13.01 14.61
N LEU A 221 -19.96 13.57 13.61
CA LEU A 221 -19.38 14.91 13.69
C LEU A 221 -20.43 16.03 13.59
N HIS A 222 -21.54 15.78 12.91
CA HIS A 222 -22.62 16.75 12.69
C HIS A 222 -23.89 16.50 13.52
N THR A 223 -23.86 15.51 14.42
CA THR A 223 -24.99 15.31 15.34
C THR A 223 -25.02 16.51 16.29
N PRO A 224 -26.11 17.32 16.30
CA PRO A 224 -26.21 18.43 17.24
C PRO A 224 -26.09 17.89 18.67
N ARG A 225 -25.22 18.51 19.47
CA ARG A 225 -25.01 18.11 20.87
C ARG A 225 -26.36 18.11 21.56
N CYS A 226 -26.83 16.93 21.99
CA CYS A 226 -28.03 16.83 22.79
C CYS A 226 -27.88 17.74 24.01
N HIS A 227 -28.78 18.71 24.16
CA HIS A 227 -28.95 19.44 25.40
C HIS A 227 -29.25 18.41 26.51
N CYS A 228 -28.28 18.16 27.39
CA CYS A 228 -28.55 17.45 28.63
C CYS A 228 -29.60 18.25 29.42
N LYS A 229 -30.82 17.70 29.49
CA LYS A 229 -31.84 18.15 30.45
C LYS A 229 -31.25 18.12 31.88
N PRO A 230 -31.71 19.02 32.78
CA PRO A 230 -31.21 19.12 34.15
C PRO A 230 -31.81 17.99 35.02
N PHE A 231 -31.41 16.74 34.79
CA PHE A 231 -31.81 15.61 35.63
C PHE A 231 -30.68 15.15 36.58
N CYS A 232 -29.45 15.65 36.41
CA CYS A 232 -28.30 15.33 37.27
C CYS A 232 -28.00 16.37 38.36
N ARG A 233 -28.96 17.22 38.77
CA ARG A 233 -28.74 18.24 39.81
C ARG A 233 -29.30 17.90 41.20
N ASN A 234 -30.06 16.81 41.37
CA ASN A 234 -30.78 16.54 42.62
C ASN A 234 -30.42 15.25 43.39
N ARG A 235 -29.21 14.70 43.18
CA ARG A 235 -28.69 13.59 44.02
C ARG A 235 -27.42 13.98 44.78
N ILE A 236 -27.40 15.18 45.34
CA ILE A 236 -26.49 15.58 46.43
C ILE A 236 -27.35 15.90 47.65
N HIS A 237 -27.88 14.86 48.30
CA HIS A 237 -28.31 14.93 49.69
C HIS A 237 -27.72 13.73 50.43
N ARG A 238 -26.74 14.03 51.30
CA ARG A 238 -26.23 13.13 52.35
C ARG A 238 -27.39 12.62 53.22
N PRO A 239 -27.23 11.44 53.84
CA PRO A 239 -27.08 11.46 55.28
C PRO A 239 -26.00 10.50 55.85
N ARG A 240 -25.32 11.05 56.86
CA ARG A 240 -24.79 10.44 58.10
C ARG A 240 -24.10 9.07 58.06
N VAL A 241 -22.79 9.13 58.27
CA VAL A 241 -21.97 8.13 58.95
C VAL A 241 -22.59 7.80 60.31
N ARG A 242 -22.84 6.51 60.59
CA ARG A 242 -23.10 5.98 61.92
C ARG A 242 -21.90 5.12 62.31
N SER A 243 -21.16 5.61 63.28
CA SER A 243 -20.16 4.89 64.07
C SER A 243 -20.80 3.73 64.82
N GLY A 244 -20.20 2.55 64.75
CA GLY A 244 -20.50 1.41 65.61
C GLY A 244 -19.19 0.78 66.06
N ALA A 245 -18.79 1.13 67.29
CA ALA A 245 -17.86 0.36 68.10
C ALA A 245 -18.67 -0.67 68.90
N GLY A 246 -18.13 -1.87 69.04
CA GLY A 246 -18.69 -3.00 69.77
C GLY A 246 -17.84 -4.23 69.51
#